data_AF-A0AAY4DQ66-F1
#
_entry.id   AF-A0AAY4DQ66-F1
#
_cell.length_a   1.000
_cell.length_b   1.000
_cell.length_c   1.000
_cell.angle_alpha   90.00
_cell.angle_beta   90.00
_cell.angle_gamma   90.00
#
_symmetry.space_group_name_H-M   'P 1'
#
loop_
_entity.id
_entity.type
_entity.pdbx_description
1 polymer ?
#
loop_
_entity_poly.entity_id
_entity_poly.type
_entity_poly.pdbx_seq_one_letter_code
_entity_poly.pdbx_strand_id
1 'polypeptide(L)'
;MIDGWEVTLETREGIKSVLWGLKQFKSTFLDLLGPLSKRLLPASSPSEIMADFDMVLNCWGKVEADYTGTGGEVLTRLFKEHPETLKLFPKFAGIAQGDLAGNAAVCDHGATVLKKLGELLKAKGKHADILKPLATRHANTHKIGLNNFKLISEVIVKVMAEKAGLDGAGQDALRRVLGIVINDIDIYYKELGFAG
;
A
#
# COMPACT_ATOMS: atom_id res chain seq x y z
N MET A 1 -24.93 -14.42 -68.05
CA MET A 1 -24.58 -15.84 -67.80
C MET A 1 -23.15 -15.84 -67.29
N ILE A 2 -22.96 -16.01 -65.98
CA ILE A 2 -22.43 -17.26 -65.34
C ILE A 2 -20.98 -17.48 -65.77
N ASP A 3 -19.95 -17.67 -64.95
CA ASP A 3 -19.68 -17.75 -63.51
C ASP A 3 -18.14 -17.74 -63.41
N GLY A 4 -17.55 -17.61 -62.21
CA GLY A 4 -16.18 -18.10 -62.02
C GLY A 4 -15.34 -17.36 -60.99
N TRP A 5 -15.75 -17.39 -59.73
CA TRP A 5 -14.82 -17.18 -58.62
C TRP A 5 -13.90 -18.39 -58.49
N GLU A 6 -12.79 -18.39 -59.21
CA GLU A 6 -11.70 -19.34 -58.97
C GLU A 6 -10.71 -18.72 -57.99
N VAL A 7 -11.08 -18.76 -56.69
CA VAL A 7 -10.11 -18.52 -55.61
C VAL A 7 -9.20 -19.73 -55.57
N THR A 8 -7.95 -19.54 -55.98
CA THR A 8 -6.92 -20.58 -56.07
C THR A 8 -6.75 -21.33 -54.74
N LEU A 9 -6.52 -22.64 -54.83
CA LEU A 9 -6.41 -23.56 -53.69
C LEU A 9 -5.29 -23.19 -52.70
N GLU A 10 -4.23 -22.52 -53.16
CA GLU A 10 -3.13 -22.03 -52.32
C GLU A 10 -3.60 -21.04 -51.25
N THR A 11 -4.58 -20.19 -51.58
CA THR A 11 -5.13 -19.24 -50.61
C THR A 11 -5.99 -19.91 -49.53
N ARG A 12 -6.66 -21.03 -49.83
CA ARG A 12 -7.54 -21.71 -48.87
C ARG A 12 -6.77 -22.55 -47.87
N GLU A 13 -5.70 -23.22 -48.29
CA GLU A 13 -4.86 -24.02 -47.40
C GLU A 13 -3.98 -23.14 -46.51
N GLY A 14 -3.50 -21.99 -47.03
CA GLY A 14 -2.81 -20.98 -46.22
C GLY A 14 -3.68 -20.44 -45.08
N ILE A 15 -4.96 -20.13 -45.35
CA ILE A 15 -5.89 -19.62 -44.33
C ILE A 15 -6.22 -20.69 -43.29
N LYS A 16 -6.40 -21.96 -43.70
CA LYS A 16 -6.66 -23.06 -42.74
C LYS A 16 -5.46 -23.33 -41.83
N SER A 17 -4.23 -23.26 -42.36
CA SER A 17 -3.00 -23.43 -41.57
C SER A 17 -2.83 -22.30 -40.53
N VAL A 18 -3.09 -21.05 -40.92
CA VAL A 18 -3.05 -19.90 -40.01
C VAL A 18 -4.13 -19.99 -38.92
N LEU A 19 -5.35 -20.41 -39.27
CA LEU A 19 -6.44 -20.59 -38.31
C LEU A 19 -6.21 -21.77 -37.35
N TRP A 20 -5.59 -22.85 -37.83
CA TRP A 20 -5.21 -23.98 -36.99
C TRP A 20 -4.09 -23.59 -36.02
N GLY A 21 -3.08 -22.85 -36.48
CA GLY A 21 -2.03 -22.28 -35.65
C GLY A 21 -2.56 -21.32 -34.57
N LEU A 22 -3.52 -20.46 -34.91
CA LEU A 22 -4.17 -19.55 -33.95
C LEU A 22 -5.01 -20.30 -32.90
N LYS A 23 -5.70 -21.38 -33.29
CA LYS A 23 -6.45 -22.22 -32.34
C LYS A 23 -5.51 -22.96 -31.39
N GLN A 24 -4.40 -23.50 -31.90
CA GLN A 24 -3.42 -24.23 -31.10
C GLN A 24 -2.66 -23.29 -30.15
N PHE A 25 -2.32 -22.08 -30.60
CA PHE A 25 -1.71 -21.03 -29.77
C PHE A 25 -2.67 -20.57 -28.67
N LYS A 26 -3.95 -20.37 -28.97
CA LYS A 26 -4.95 -19.98 -27.96
C LYS A 26 -5.19 -21.07 -26.92
N SER A 27 -5.18 -22.35 -27.31
CA SER A 27 -5.33 -23.48 -26.37
C SER A 27 -4.14 -23.57 -25.42
N THR A 28 -2.91 -23.56 -25.95
CA THR A 28 -1.69 -23.62 -25.12
C THR A 28 -1.50 -22.38 -24.24
N PHE A 29 -1.91 -21.20 -24.71
CA PHE A 29 -1.87 -19.97 -23.91
C PHE A 29 -2.89 -19.97 -22.76
N LEU A 30 -4.08 -20.53 -22.97
CA LEU A 30 -5.11 -20.64 -21.92
C LEU A 30 -4.77 -21.73 -20.90
N ASP A 31 -4.19 -22.85 -21.32
CA ASP A 31 -3.77 -23.93 -20.41
C ASP A 31 -2.55 -23.53 -19.56
N LEU A 32 -1.67 -22.65 -20.08
CA LEU A 32 -0.59 -22.02 -19.31
C LEU A 32 -1.11 -21.00 -18.28
N LEU A 33 -2.24 -20.34 -18.57
CA LEU A 33 -2.86 -19.34 -17.69
C LEU A 33 -3.85 -19.91 -16.68
N GLY A 34 -4.34 -21.14 -16.86
CA GLY A 34 -5.27 -21.80 -15.93
C GLY A 34 -4.79 -21.83 -14.47
N PRO A 35 -3.52 -22.22 -14.19
CA PRO A 35 -2.94 -22.16 -12.85
C PRO A 35 -2.56 -20.73 -12.40
N LEU A 36 -2.24 -19.82 -13.33
CA LEU A 36 -1.93 -18.41 -13.06
C LEU A 36 -3.18 -17.58 -12.70
N SER A 37 -4.35 -17.96 -13.20
CA SER A 37 -5.65 -17.38 -12.87
C SER A 37 -6.00 -17.56 -11.38
N LYS A 38 -5.62 -18.69 -10.77
CA LYS A 38 -5.80 -18.93 -9.33
C LYS A 38 -4.83 -18.15 -8.42
N ARG A 39 -3.84 -17.46 -9.00
CA ARG A 39 -2.91 -16.55 -8.28
C ARG A 39 -3.18 -15.07 -8.59
N LEU A 40 -4.21 -14.81 -9.39
CA LEU A 40 -4.73 -13.48 -9.67
C LEU A 40 -5.75 -13.12 -8.58
N LEU A 41 -5.27 -12.67 -7.41
CA LEU A 41 -6.01 -11.59 -6.76
C LEU A 41 -5.96 -10.45 -7.78
N PRO A 42 -7.10 -9.98 -8.33
CA PRO A 42 -7.04 -8.78 -9.14
C PRO A 42 -6.44 -7.70 -8.26
N ALA A 43 -5.38 -7.03 -8.74
CA ALA A 43 -5.02 -5.75 -8.17
C ALA A 43 -6.32 -4.95 -8.09
N SER A 44 -6.67 -4.48 -6.89
CA SER A 44 -7.93 -3.77 -6.66
C SER A 44 -8.12 -2.73 -7.76
N SER A 45 -9.29 -2.72 -8.38
CA SER A 45 -9.63 -1.76 -9.41
C SER A 45 -9.49 -0.33 -8.85
N PRO A 46 -9.21 0.68 -9.68
CA PRO A 46 -9.12 2.07 -9.21
C PRO A 46 -10.35 2.51 -8.40
N SER A 47 -11.54 2.01 -8.74
CA SER A 47 -12.78 2.24 -7.98
C SER A 47 -12.79 1.60 -6.59
N GLU A 48 -12.25 0.39 -6.45
CA GLU A 48 -12.16 -0.29 -5.15
C GLU A 48 -11.14 0.39 -4.23
N ILE A 49 -10.01 0.84 -4.79
CA ILE A 49 -9.00 1.60 -4.04
C ILE A 49 -9.63 2.91 -3.50
N MET A 50 -10.40 3.63 -4.32
CA MET A 50 -11.09 4.85 -3.86
C MET A 50 -12.11 4.57 -2.75
N ALA A 51 -12.86 3.47 -2.87
CA ALA A 51 -13.76 3.03 -1.80
C ALA A 51 -13.00 2.71 -0.50
N ASP A 52 -11.81 2.12 -0.58
CA ASP A 52 -10.98 1.87 0.60
C ASP A 52 -10.55 3.17 1.30
N PHE A 53 -10.10 4.16 0.53
CA PHE A 53 -9.79 5.49 1.09
C PHE A 53 -11.02 6.13 1.76
N ASP A 54 -12.20 6.02 1.16
CA ASP A 54 -13.45 6.54 1.73
C ASP A 54 -13.81 5.84 3.05
N MET A 55 -13.70 4.51 3.11
CA MET A 55 -13.94 3.76 4.35
C MET A 55 -13.04 4.22 5.49
N VAL A 56 -11.75 4.42 5.21
CA VAL A 56 -10.79 4.91 6.21
C VAL A 56 -11.11 6.35 6.63
N LEU A 57 -11.43 7.23 5.66
CA LEU A 57 -11.73 8.64 5.93
C LEU A 57 -13.01 8.84 6.75
N ASN A 58 -13.99 7.94 6.63
CA ASN A 58 -15.25 8.01 7.39
C ASN A 58 -15.03 8.01 8.91
N CYS A 59 -14.04 7.28 9.43
CA CYS A 59 -13.73 7.27 10.86
C CYS A 59 -12.57 8.22 11.23
N TRP A 60 -11.88 8.79 10.24
CA TRP A 60 -10.67 9.58 10.46
C TRP A 60 -10.91 10.84 11.29
N GLY A 61 -12.10 11.44 11.22
CA GLY A 61 -12.48 12.62 12.03
C GLY A 61 -12.27 12.44 13.54
N LYS A 62 -12.40 11.21 14.06
CA LYS A 62 -12.11 10.90 15.47
C LYS A 62 -10.62 10.95 15.78
N VAL A 63 -9.77 10.56 14.83
CA VAL A 63 -8.31 10.68 14.94
C VAL A 63 -7.90 12.16 14.90
N GLU A 64 -8.55 12.97 14.04
CA GLU A 64 -8.26 14.41 13.95
C GLU A 64 -8.63 15.18 15.21
N ALA A 65 -9.67 14.73 15.92
CA ALA A 65 -10.09 15.32 17.19
C ALA A 65 -9.03 15.18 18.30
N ASP A 66 -8.16 14.18 18.23
CA ASP A 66 -7.07 13.98 19.18
C ASP A 66 -5.83 13.32 18.55
N TYR A 67 -5.12 14.09 17.72
CA TYR A 67 -3.85 13.62 17.15
C TYR A 67 -2.78 13.33 18.20
N THR A 68 -2.76 14.10 19.30
CA THR A 68 -1.72 14.02 20.32
C THR A 68 -1.85 12.73 21.12
N GLY A 69 -3.04 12.44 21.65
CA GLY A 69 -3.31 11.22 22.39
C GLY A 69 -3.27 9.98 21.49
N THR A 70 -3.94 10.01 20.33
CA THR A 70 -3.95 8.87 19.40
C THR A 70 -2.55 8.58 18.84
N GLY A 71 -1.80 9.62 18.48
CA GLY A 71 -0.44 9.49 17.96
C GLY A 71 0.55 8.98 19.01
N GLY A 72 0.43 9.48 20.24
CA GLY A 72 1.22 8.99 21.37
C GLY A 72 0.97 7.51 21.65
N GLU A 73 -0.29 7.06 21.59
CA GLU A 73 -0.66 5.65 21.72
C GLU A 73 -0.04 4.79 20.61
N VAL A 74 -0.11 5.23 19.34
CA VAL A 74 0.50 4.53 18.20
C VAL A 74 2.00 4.31 18.42
N LEU A 75 2.76 5.35 18.76
CA LEU A 75 4.20 5.21 18.96
C LEU A 75 4.54 4.40 20.21
N THR A 76 3.80 4.59 21.30
CA THR A 76 4.00 3.80 22.53
C THR A 76 3.79 2.32 22.26
N ARG A 77 2.74 1.94 21.50
CA ARG A 77 2.51 0.55 21.11
C ARG A 77 3.56 0.02 20.16
N LEU A 78 3.97 0.81 19.17
CA LEU A 78 5.06 0.44 18.27
C LEU A 78 6.32 0.06 19.05
N PHE A 79 6.75 0.90 20.00
CA PHE A 79 7.94 0.63 20.81
C PHE A 79 7.75 -0.50 21.81
N LYS A 80 6.51 -0.83 22.19
CA LYS A 80 6.21 -1.97 23.07
C LYS A 80 6.19 -3.29 22.31
N GLU A 81 5.53 -3.34 21.15
CA GLU A 81 5.41 -4.53 20.32
C GLU A 81 6.69 -4.82 19.52
N HIS A 82 7.43 -3.76 19.17
CA HIS A 82 8.65 -3.79 18.36
C HIS A 82 9.75 -2.91 18.99
N PRO A 83 10.36 -3.31 20.12
CA PRO A 83 11.35 -2.49 20.84
C PRO A 83 12.56 -2.08 20.00
N GLU A 84 12.90 -2.86 18.97
CA GLU A 84 13.95 -2.54 18.00
C GLU A 84 13.64 -1.31 17.15
N THR A 85 12.40 -0.82 17.13
CA THR A 85 12.06 0.42 16.43
C THR A 85 12.41 1.66 17.26
N LEU A 86 12.47 1.56 18.59
CA LEU A 86 12.79 2.71 19.47
C LEU A 86 14.20 3.26 19.21
N LYS A 87 15.18 2.39 18.91
CA LYS A 87 16.55 2.80 18.54
C LYS A 87 16.62 3.64 17.27
N LEU A 88 15.58 3.64 16.44
CA LEU A 88 15.48 4.48 15.23
C LEU A 88 15.08 5.93 15.57
N PHE A 89 14.74 6.21 16.83
CA PHE A 89 14.36 7.53 17.31
C PHE A 89 15.35 8.02 18.37
N PRO A 90 16.50 8.61 17.98
CA PRO A 90 17.49 9.13 18.92
C PRO A 90 16.92 10.12 19.95
N LYS A 91 15.87 10.87 19.57
CA LYS A 91 15.15 11.79 20.46
C LYS A 91 14.52 11.10 21.68
N PHE A 92 14.26 9.79 21.60
CA PHE A 92 13.61 9.00 22.64
C PHE A 92 14.56 8.03 23.35
N ALA A 93 15.85 8.00 22.98
CA ALA A 93 16.81 7.01 23.47
C ALA A 93 17.02 7.01 25.00
N GLY A 94 16.68 8.11 25.69
CA GLY A 94 16.76 8.22 27.15
C GLY A 94 15.44 7.96 27.90
N ILE A 95 14.35 7.67 27.20
CA ILE A 95 13.04 7.43 27.82
C ILE A 95 12.92 5.94 28.11
N ALA A 96 12.71 5.57 29.38
CA ALA A 96 12.47 4.18 29.73
C ALA A 96 11.16 3.69 29.10
N GLN A 97 11.07 2.40 28.79
CA GLN A 97 9.91 1.84 28.09
C GLN A 97 8.59 2.05 28.87
N GLY A 98 8.63 2.04 30.20
CA GLY A 98 7.48 2.33 31.06
C GLY A 98 7.03 3.80 31.04
N ASP A 99 7.91 4.71 30.62
CA ASP A 99 7.69 6.17 30.63
C ASP A 99 7.32 6.74 29.25
N LEU A 100 7.18 5.88 28.22
CA LEU A 100 6.81 6.30 26.87
C LEU A 100 5.35 6.77 26.80
N ALA A 101 4.47 6.08 27.52
CA ALA A 101 3.04 6.38 27.53
C ALA A 101 2.79 7.78 28.11
N GLY A 102 2.17 8.66 27.33
CA GLY A 102 1.88 10.04 27.75
C GLY A 102 3.10 10.98 27.76
N ASN A 103 4.29 10.52 27.35
CA ASN A 103 5.44 11.40 27.22
C ASN A 103 5.19 12.46 26.14
N ALA A 104 5.32 13.75 26.50
CA ALA A 104 5.01 14.86 25.60
C ALA A 104 5.77 14.78 24.26
N ALA A 105 7.06 14.42 24.27
CA ALA A 105 7.86 14.34 23.06
C ALA A 105 7.42 13.19 22.14
N VAL A 106 6.97 12.07 22.72
CA VAL A 106 6.42 10.92 21.99
C VAL A 106 5.06 11.29 21.40
N CYS A 107 4.18 11.91 22.20
CA CYS A 107 2.86 12.35 21.75
C CYS A 107 2.95 13.38 20.61
N ASP A 108 3.83 14.38 20.71
CA ASP A 108 4.05 15.40 19.67
C ASP A 108 4.55 14.80 18.36
N HIS A 109 5.44 13.81 18.44
CA HIS A 109 5.93 13.13 17.26
C HIS A 109 4.85 12.24 16.64
N GLY A 110 4.10 11.51 17.47
CA GLY A 110 2.96 10.70 17.04
C GLY A 110 1.90 11.55 16.33
N ALA A 111 1.60 12.74 16.86
CA ALA A 111 0.71 13.69 16.21
C ALA A 111 1.23 14.12 14.83
N THR A 112 2.55 14.32 14.69
CA THR A 112 3.16 14.65 13.40
C THR A 112 3.01 13.51 12.39
N VAL A 113 3.20 12.26 12.83
CA VAL A 113 3.00 11.06 11.99
C VAL A 113 1.54 10.97 11.52
N LEU A 114 0.57 11.08 12.43
CA LEU A 114 -0.84 10.97 12.08
C LEU A 114 -1.33 12.14 11.22
N LYS A 115 -0.86 13.37 11.44
CA LYS A 115 -1.17 14.50 10.55
C LYS A 115 -0.70 14.23 9.12
N LYS A 116 0.53 13.73 8.96
CA LYS A 116 1.07 13.40 7.64
C LYS A 116 0.33 12.22 7.00
N LEU A 117 -0.04 11.20 7.76
CA LEU A 117 -0.90 10.14 7.25
C LEU A 117 -2.28 10.67 6.84
N GLY A 118 -2.88 11.57 7.60
CA GLY A 118 -4.15 12.21 7.26
C GLY A 118 -4.08 13.00 5.94
N GLU A 119 -2.99 13.74 5.70
CA GLU A 119 -2.74 14.40 4.41
C GLU A 119 -2.68 13.39 3.25
N LEU A 120 -1.96 12.27 3.43
CA LEU A 120 -1.87 11.20 2.44
C LEU A 120 -3.23 10.55 2.14
N LEU A 121 -4.01 10.24 3.18
CA LEU A 121 -5.34 9.64 3.06
C LEU A 121 -6.30 10.58 2.31
N LYS A 122 -6.29 11.87 2.64
CA LYS A 122 -7.11 12.89 1.97
C LYS A 122 -6.71 13.12 0.51
N ALA A 123 -5.45 12.88 0.17
CA ALA A 123 -4.98 12.94 -1.21
C ALA A 123 -5.47 11.78 -2.08
N LYS A 124 -5.99 10.68 -1.47
CA LYS A 124 -6.63 9.55 -2.18
C LYS A 124 -5.79 9.04 -3.36
N GLY A 125 -4.52 8.74 -3.10
CA GLY A 125 -3.57 8.27 -4.12
C GLY A 125 -2.92 9.36 -4.99
N LYS A 126 -3.39 10.61 -4.94
CA LYS A 126 -2.74 11.77 -5.59
C LYS A 126 -1.69 12.39 -4.68
N HIS A 127 -0.79 11.56 -4.14
CA HIS A 127 0.07 11.93 -3.01
C HIS A 127 1.55 12.12 -3.34
N ALA A 128 1.94 12.14 -4.61
CA ALA A 128 3.36 12.21 -5.00
C ALA A 128 4.11 13.39 -4.35
N ASP A 129 3.50 14.58 -4.32
CA ASP A 129 4.10 15.79 -3.75
C ASP A 129 4.28 15.73 -2.22
N ILE A 130 3.48 14.90 -1.55
CA ILE A 130 3.57 14.66 -0.09
C ILE A 130 4.56 13.52 0.18
N LEU A 131 4.49 12.46 -0.62
CA LEU A 131 5.18 11.20 -0.36
C LEU A 131 6.65 11.25 -0.77
N LYS A 132 7.00 11.91 -1.87
CA LYS A 132 8.39 12.04 -2.33
C LYS A 132 9.33 12.69 -1.31
N PRO A 133 9.02 13.86 -0.70
CA PRO A 133 9.87 14.43 0.34
C PRO A 133 9.91 13.57 1.60
N LEU A 134 8.79 12.91 1.96
CA LEU A 134 8.75 11.96 3.07
C LEU A 134 9.71 10.80 2.84
N ALA A 135 9.60 10.11 1.70
CA ALA A 135 10.46 8.98 1.33
C ALA A 135 11.93 9.40 1.27
N THR A 136 12.23 10.57 0.68
CA THR A 136 13.60 11.09 0.60
C THR A 136 14.22 11.28 1.99
N ARG A 137 13.48 11.85 2.95
CA ARG A 137 13.97 12.02 4.32
C ARG A 137 14.18 10.68 5.03
N HIS A 138 13.27 9.72 4.84
CA HIS A 138 13.38 8.41 5.49
C HIS A 138 14.51 7.55 4.90
N ALA A 139 14.81 7.67 3.61
CA ALA A 139 15.96 7.02 2.97
C ALA A 139 17.29 7.72 3.28
N ASN A 140 17.37 9.04 3.14
CA ASN A 140 18.65 9.74 3.18
C ASN A 140 19.09 10.15 4.58
N THR A 141 18.15 10.54 5.44
CA THR A 141 18.45 11.01 6.80
C THR A 141 18.29 9.90 7.82
N HIS A 142 17.11 9.29 7.86
CA HIS A 142 16.75 8.39 8.96
C HIS A 142 17.14 6.93 8.70
N LYS A 143 17.46 6.57 7.46
CA LYS A 143 17.85 5.22 7.02
C LYS A 143 16.84 4.15 7.45
N ILE A 144 15.54 4.45 7.30
CA ILE A 144 14.44 3.59 7.74
C ILE A 144 14.09 2.61 6.64
N GLY A 145 14.27 1.32 6.91
CA GLY A 145 13.87 0.25 6.01
C GLY A 145 12.35 0.03 5.93
N LEU A 146 11.87 -0.50 4.80
CA LEU A 146 10.45 -0.69 4.48
C LEU A 146 9.71 -1.54 5.52
N ASN A 147 10.40 -2.47 6.18
CA ASN A 147 9.80 -3.29 7.24
C ASN A 147 9.21 -2.43 8.38
N ASN A 148 9.87 -1.35 8.77
CA ASN A 148 9.40 -0.50 9.86
C ASN A 148 8.08 0.21 9.53
N PHE A 149 7.87 0.54 8.24
CA PHE A 149 6.58 1.07 7.78
C PHE A 149 5.47 0.03 7.91
N LYS A 150 5.75 -1.25 7.60
CA LYS A 150 4.78 -2.35 7.80
C LYS A 150 4.43 -2.52 9.28
N LEU A 151 5.42 -2.44 10.18
CA LEU A 151 5.19 -2.55 11.62
C LEU A 151 4.28 -1.43 12.14
N ILE A 152 4.58 -0.17 11.83
CA ILE A 152 3.75 0.95 12.27
C ILE A 152 2.37 0.92 11.59
N SER A 153 2.25 0.44 10.35
CA SER A 153 0.96 0.27 9.68
C SER A 153 0.03 -0.67 10.45
N GLU A 154 0.52 -1.84 10.89
CA GLU A 154 -0.30 -2.76 11.67
C GLU A 154 -0.69 -2.18 13.04
N VAL A 155 0.21 -1.43 13.69
CA VAL A 155 -0.11 -0.74 14.95
C VAL A 155 -1.18 0.34 14.74
N ILE A 156 -1.10 1.12 13.66
CA ILE A 156 -2.11 2.14 13.33
C ILE A 156 -3.47 1.47 13.11
N VAL A 157 -3.53 0.35 12.38
CA VAL A 157 -4.78 -0.39 12.16
C VAL A 157 -5.42 -0.82 13.48
N LYS A 158 -4.63 -1.40 14.40
CA LYS A 158 -5.12 -1.79 15.74
C LYS A 158 -5.65 -0.60 16.54
N VAL A 159 -4.88 0.49 16.59
CA VAL A 159 -5.27 1.69 17.35
C VAL A 159 -6.52 2.34 16.76
N MET A 160 -6.64 2.41 15.42
CA MET A 160 -7.84 2.95 14.77
C MET A 160 -9.07 2.06 15.01
N ALA A 161 -8.92 0.75 15.04
CA ALA A 161 -10.02 -0.15 15.39
C ALA A 161 -10.58 0.16 16.79
N GLU A 162 -9.70 0.34 17.77
CA GLU A 162 -10.07 0.58 19.17
C GLU A 162 -10.55 2.01 19.45
N LYS A 163 -9.92 3.03 18.82
CA LYS A 163 -10.13 4.45 19.16
C LYS A 163 -11.03 5.17 18.17
N ALA A 164 -10.99 4.82 16.89
CA ALA A 164 -11.79 5.44 15.84
C ALA A 164 -13.03 4.61 15.46
N GLY A 165 -13.12 3.36 15.94
CA GLY A 165 -14.21 2.45 15.57
C GLY A 165 -14.09 1.99 14.12
N LEU A 166 -12.86 1.81 13.63
CA LEU A 166 -12.59 1.21 12.33
C LEU A 166 -12.97 -0.28 12.38
N ASP A 167 -14.07 -0.63 11.71
CA ASP A 167 -14.58 -2.00 11.67
C ASP A 167 -13.66 -2.95 10.88
N GLY A 168 -14.02 -4.24 10.80
CA GLY A 168 -13.19 -5.24 10.11
C GLY A 168 -12.91 -4.90 8.64
N ALA A 169 -13.94 -4.44 7.92
CA ALA A 169 -13.79 -4.03 6.52
C ALA A 169 -12.88 -2.80 6.38
N GLY A 170 -13.04 -1.81 7.27
CA GLY A 170 -12.20 -0.62 7.33
C GLY A 170 -10.74 -0.95 7.67
N GLN A 171 -10.49 -1.93 8.55
CA GLN A 171 -9.13 -2.38 8.86
C GLN A 171 -8.46 -2.98 7.63
N ASP A 172 -9.17 -3.81 6.86
CA ASP A 172 -8.64 -4.39 5.63
C ASP A 172 -8.42 -3.34 4.54
N ALA A 173 -9.34 -2.37 4.42
CA ALA A 173 -9.18 -1.21 3.55
C ALA A 173 -7.92 -0.40 3.93
N LEU A 174 -7.72 -0.12 5.21
CA LEU A 174 -6.54 0.61 5.69
C LEU A 174 -5.25 -0.14 5.40
N ARG A 175 -5.21 -1.47 5.58
CA ARG A 175 -4.04 -2.29 5.20
C ARG A 175 -3.73 -2.20 3.72
N ARG A 176 -4.76 -2.26 2.85
CA ARG A 176 -4.58 -2.12 1.40
C ARG A 176 -4.04 -0.72 1.04
N VAL A 177 -4.62 0.33 1.60
CA VAL A 177 -4.18 1.72 1.40
C VAL A 177 -2.73 1.92 1.84
N LEU A 178 -2.37 1.47 3.05
CA LEU A 178 -1.00 1.59 3.55
C LEU A 178 -0.03 0.72 2.75
N GLY A 179 -0.46 -0.43 2.24
CA GLY A 179 0.31 -1.26 1.32
C GLY A 179 0.66 -0.53 0.02
N ILE A 180 -0.29 0.23 -0.56
CA ILE A 180 -0.04 1.07 -1.74
C ILE A 180 1.00 2.16 -1.40
N VAL A 181 0.82 2.86 -0.28
CA VAL A 181 1.76 3.90 0.17
C VAL A 181 3.18 3.33 0.35
N ILE A 182 3.32 2.15 0.95
CA ILE A 182 4.63 1.49 1.14
C ILE A 182 5.25 1.09 -0.21
N ASN A 183 4.46 0.59 -1.16
CA ASN A 183 4.95 0.29 -2.50
C ASN A 183 5.44 1.55 -3.22
N ASP A 184 4.75 2.68 -3.07
CA ASP A 184 5.19 3.95 -3.65
C ASP A 184 6.46 4.49 -2.96
N ILE A 185 6.62 4.29 -1.65
CA ILE A 185 7.89 4.58 -0.95
C ILE A 185 9.03 3.72 -1.50
N ASP A 186 8.80 2.43 -1.74
CA ASP A 186 9.79 1.52 -2.32
C ASP A 186 10.25 1.97 -3.72
N ILE A 187 9.32 2.47 -4.55
CA ILE A 187 9.67 3.08 -5.85
C ILE A 187 10.64 4.25 -5.65
N TYR A 188 10.33 5.19 -4.75
CA TYR A 188 11.23 6.31 -4.47
C TYR A 188 12.55 5.87 -3.83
N TYR A 189 12.55 4.86 -2.97
CA TYR A 189 13.77 4.32 -2.37
C TYR A 189 14.72 3.77 -3.45
N LYS A 190 14.18 3.04 -4.43
CA LYS A 190 14.93 2.54 -5.59
C LYS A 190 15.49 3.67 -6.45
N GLU A 191 14.71 4.72 -6.72
CA GLU A 191 15.19 5.92 -7.43
C GLU A 191 16.35 6.61 -6.71
N LEU A 192 16.34 6.58 -5.37
CA LEU A 192 17.38 7.16 -4.51
C LEU A 192 18.58 6.21 -4.29
N GLY A 193 18.55 4.99 -4.81
CA GLY A 193 19.58 3.98 -4.58
C GLY A 193 19.65 3.45 -3.15
N PHE A 194 18.58 3.58 -2.37
CA PHE A 194 18.49 3.06 -1.01
C PHE A 194 17.85 1.67 -1.01
N ALA A 195 18.58 0.67 -0.53
CA ALA A 195 18.08 -0.69 -0.32
C ALA A 195 17.77 -0.89 1.16
N GLY A 196 16.54 -0.61 1.58
CA GLY A 196 16.09 -0.77 2.96
C GLY A 196 14.65 -1.23 3.06
#